data_AF-A0A2V6QA37-F1
#
_entry.id   AF-A0A2V6QA37-F1
#
_cell.length_a   1.000
_cell.length_b   1.000
_cell.length_c   1.000
_cell.angle_alpha   90.00
_cell.angle_beta   90.00
_cell.angle_gamma   90.00
#
_symmetry.space_group_name_H-M   'P 1'
#
loop_
_entity.id
_entity.type
_entity.pdbx_description
1 polymer ?
#
loop_
_entity_poly.entity_id
_entity_poly.type
_entity_poly.pdbx_seq_one_letter_code
_entity_poly.pdbx_strand_id
1 'polypeptide(L)'
;MAAEHQAGGFREVQQGLSEGRGRVRIGLFTNNYLPFCGGVTISVETLRCGLEARGHEVWVFAPRFPGVVDDPARVVRVPSVPAGTYPEFALAIPWGRGVARQARALALDVFHAHHPFLLGPAARRFARRAGRPLVFTYHTRYEKYAHYVPVTRTLVEAAALGLSTRFAARADAVLAPSGLVRDQLRARGVTAPVAVVPTGVDLTRFRPGDRLAARRELGLGADDPLLLYVGRLDREKSVDRVLLAFERIAGTLPSARLWLVGQGKESEALQRLAARSPAGARIYFAGVREHARLAAWYQAADCFLFASETETQGLVLAEAAACGLPAVAVLAPGSDEVVRDGESGILTKGEAAALAEAAIGLLLDGERRAAMRVRARQLAEAEFDVERQLTRTLDVYAEAHARCRAAAAGRRG
;
A
#
# COMPACT_ATOMS: atom_id res chain seq x y z
N MET A 1 -10.20 -16.22 -35.98
CA MET A 1 -11.51 -16.79 -35.57
C MET A 1 -11.55 -17.39 -34.16
N ALA A 2 -10.43 -17.57 -33.44
CA ALA A 2 -10.46 -18.00 -32.03
C ALA A 2 -10.46 -16.85 -30.99
N ALA A 3 -10.23 -15.60 -31.42
CA ALA A 3 -10.13 -14.42 -30.55
C ALA A 3 -11.45 -13.65 -30.36
N GLU A 4 -12.44 -13.82 -31.24
CA GLU A 4 -13.72 -13.11 -31.16
C GLU A 4 -14.75 -13.80 -30.25
N HIS A 5 -14.59 -15.10 -29.98
CA HIS A 5 -15.51 -15.86 -29.13
C HIS A 5 -15.31 -15.64 -27.62
N GLN A 6 -14.17 -15.08 -27.18
CA GLN A 6 -13.92 -14.72 -25.77
C GLN A 6 -14.30 -13.26 -25.42
N ALA A 7 -14.44 -12.38 -26.42
CA ALA A 7 -14.79 -10.98 -26.21
C ALA A 7 -16.30 -10.74 -26.02
N GLY A 8 -17.15 -11.59 -26.62
CA GLY A 8 -18.61 -11.51 -26.51
C GLY A 8 -19.12 -11.76 -25.08
N GLY A 9 -18.54 -12.73 -24.38
CA GLY A 9 -18.94 -13.09 -23.01
C GLY A 9 -18.60 -12.03 -21.94
N PHE A 10 -17.60 -11.17 -22.17
CA PHE A 10 -17.23 -10.12 -21.22
C PHE A 10 -18.11 -8.86 -21.32
N ARG A 11 -18.68 -8.55 -22.51
CA ARG A 11 -19.56 -7.38 -22.69
C ARG A 11 -21.00 -7.64 -22.25
N GLU A 12 -21.54 -8.83 -22.47
CA GLU A 12 -22.89 -9.18 -21.98
C GLU A 12 -22.93 -9.37 -20.46
N VAL A 13 -21.80 -9.76 -19.85
CA VAL A 13 -21.63 -9.76 -18.39
C VAL A 13 -21.46 -8.34 -17.85
N GLN A 14 -20.88 -7.39 -18.59
CA GLN A 14 -20.76 -6.00 -18.13
C GLN A 14 -22.07 -5.21 -18.20
N GLN A 15 -22.95 -5.45 -19.18
CA GLN A 15 -24.23 -4.73 -19.29
C GLN A 15 -25.33 -5.25 -18.35
N GLY A 16 -25.22 -6.48 -17.83
CA GLY A 16 -26.14 -7.03 -16.83
C GLY A 16 -25.76 -6.77 -15.36
N LEU A 17 -24.59 -6.18 -15.07
CA LEU A 17 -24.00 -6.21 -13.71
C LEU A 17 -23.89 -4.87 -12.99
N SER A 18 -24.22 -3.74 -13.63
CA SER A 18 -24.38 -2.45 -12.96
C SER A 18 -25.70 -2.32 -12.18
N GLU A 19 -26.66 -3.22 -12.37
CA GLU A 19 -28.02 -3.11 -11.77
C GLU A 19 -28.38 -4.20 -10.75
N GLY A 20 -27.49 -5.14 -10.39
CA GLY A 20 -27.90 -6.38 -9.69
C GLY A 20 -27.20 -6.75 -8.37
N ARG A 21 -26.10 -6.12 -7.96
CA ARG A 21 -25.42 -6.53 -6.71
C ARG A 21 -25.96 -5.74 -5.52
N GLY A 22 -26.88 -6.38 -4.77
CA GLY A 22 -27.41 -5.84 -3.52
C GLY A 22 -26.33 -5.41 -2.53
N ARG A 23 -26.71 -4.51 -1.62
CA ARG A 23 -25.86 -3.97 -0.55
C ARG A 23 -25.19 -5.09 0.26
N VAL A 24 -23.85 -5.09 0.32
CA VAL A 24 -23.04 -6.07 1.07
C VAL A 24 -22.56 -5.47 2.38
N ARG A 25 -22.58 -6.25 3.47
CA ARG A 25 -22.04 -5.87 4.78
C ARG A 25 -20.65 -6.46 5.00
N ILE A 26 -19.64 -5.61 5.17
CA ILE A 26 -18.23 -5.99 5.11
C ILE A 26 -17.54 -5.57 6.40
N GLY A 27 -16.85 -6.49 7.07
CA GLY A 27 -15.99 -6.17 8.21
C GLY A 27 -14.52 -6.22 7.80
N LEU A 28 -13.83 -5.08 7.83
CA LEU A 28 -12.38 -4.98 7.65
C LEU A 28 -11.68 -5.10 9.01
N PHE A 29 -10.78 -6.05 9.17
CA PHE A 29 -10.08 -6.33 10.43
C PHE A 29 -8.59 -6.03 10.27
N THR A 30 -8.12 -4.98 10.94
CA THR A 30 -6.74 -4.48 10.79
C THR A 30 -6.10 -4.15 12.14
N ASN A 31 -4.81 -4.45 12.31
CA ASN A 31 -4.07 -4.14 13.54
C ASN A 31 -3.47 -2.72 13.54
N ASN A 32 -3.56 -2.01 12.42
CA ASN A 32 -3.20 -0.61 12.33
C ASN A 32 -4.25 0.14 11.51
N TYR A 33 -4.65 1.28 12.01
CA TYR A 33 -5.63 2.15 11.38
C TYR A 33 -5.47 3.56 11.95
N LEU A 34 -6.21 4.53 11.41
CA LEU A 34 -6.15 5.91 11.87
C LEU A 34 -6.22 6.00 13.41
N PRO A 35 -5.46 6.90 14.06
CA PRO A 35 -4.58 7.92 13.46
C PRO A 35 -3.19 7.39 13.06
N PHE A 36 -2.88 6.10 13.24
CA PHE A 36 -1.62 5.54 12.77
C PHE A 36 -1.57 5.61 11.24
N CYS A 37 -0.56 6.29 10.67
CA CYS A 37 -0.42 6.44 9.22
C CYS A 37 0.61 5.45 8.67
N GLY A 38 0.18 4.59 7.75
CA GLY A 38 1.04 3.66 7.04
C GLY A 38 0.33 3.04 5.83
N GLY A 39 1.07 2.31 5.00
CA GLY A 39 0.53 1.76 3.74
C GLY A 39 -0.70 0.88 3.93
N VAL A 40 -0.74 0.05 4.99
CA VAL A 40 -1.92 -0.78 5.29
C VAL A 40 -3.12 0.08 5.71
N THR A 41 -2.89 1.13 6.49
CA THR A 41 -3.95 2.06 6.87
C THR A 41 -4.54 2.76 5.66
N ILE A 42 -3.70 3.26 4.74
CA ILE A 42 -4.17 3.85 3.48
C ILE A 42 -4.92 2.82 2.65
N SER A 43 -4.41 1.59 2.52
CA SER A 43 -5.09 0.53 1.76
C SER A 43 -6.47 0.19 2.33
N VAL A 44 -6.61 0.07 3.65
CA VAL A 44 -7.89 -0.17 4.33
C VAL A 44 -8.84 1.02 4.14
N GLU A 45 -8.33 2.25 4.27
CA GLU A 45 -9.15 3.45 4.16
C GLU A 45 -9.65 3.68 2.74
N THR A 46 -8.77 3.56 1.74
CA THR A 46 -9.13 3.62 0.32
C THR A 46 -10.20 2.57 -0.01
N LEU A 47 -10.02 1.33 0.48
CA LEU A 47 -11.00 0.26 0.29
C LEU A 47 -12.34 0.58 0.97
N ARG A 48 -12.33 1.06 2.22
CA ARG A 48 -13.52 1.45 2.97
C ARG A 48 -14.31 2.53 2.23
N CYS A 49 -13.66 3.66 1.93
CA CYS A 49 -14.28 4.79 1.25
C CYS A 49 -14.86 4.39 -0.11
N GLY A 50 -14.10 3.64 -0.90
CA GLY A 50 -14.54 3.21 -2.22
C GLY A 50 -15.73 2.24 -2.19
N LEU A 51 -15.75 1.29 -1.24
CA LEU A 51 -16.88 0.38 -1.07
C LEU A 51 -18.14 1.10 -0.56
N GLU A 52 -17.99 2.05 0.36
CA GLU A 52 -19.09 2.88 0.85
C GLU A 52 -19.66 3.77 -0.25
N ALA A 53 -18.80 4.36 -1.09
CA ALA A 53 -19.21 5.16 -2.25
C ALA A 53 -20.04 4.34 -3.26
N ARG A 54 -19.82 3.01 -3.31
CA ARG A 54 -20.63 2.07 -4.11
C ARG A 54 -21.86 1.53 -3.38
N GLY A 55 -22.23 2.13 -2.24
CA GLY A 55 -23.45 1.82 -1.49
C GLY A 55 -23.34 0.62 -0.55
N HIS A 56 -22.16 0.03 -0.34
CA HIS A 56 -21.96 -1.06 0.61
C HIS A 56 -21.84 -0.55 2.05
N GLU A 57 -22.04 -1.45 3.02
CA GLU A 57 -21.83 -1.14 4.43
C GLU A 57 -20.50 -1.70 4.90
N VAL A 58 -19.58 -0.82 5.30
CA VAL A 58 -18.24 -1.24 5.74
C VAL A 58 -18.04 -0.88 7.20
N TRP A 59 -17.52 -1.82 7.98
CA TRP A 59 -17.07 -1.60 9.35
C TRP A 59 -15.59 -1.90 9.47
N VAL A 60 -14.86 -1.03 10.15
CA VAL A 60 -13.43 -1.25 10.41
C VAL A 60 -13.23 -1.64 11.86
N PHE A 61 -12.81 -2.87 12.11
CA PHE A 61 -12.36 -3.34 13.41
C PHE A 61 -10.86 -3.05 13.54
N ALA A 62 -10.53 -2.08 14.39
CA ALA A 62 -9.17 -1.60 14.60
C ALA A 62 -8.86 -1.45 16.10
N PRO A 63 -7.58 -1.49 16.53
CA PRO A 63 -7.22 -1.21 17.92
C PRO A 63 -7.67 0.18 18.37
N ARG A 64 -7.93 0.31 19.67
CA ARG A 64 -8.06 1.60 20.35
C ARG A 64 -6.66 2.21 20.54
N PHE A 65 -6.50 3.48 20.18
CA PHE A 65 -5.31 4.24 20.50
C PHE A 65 -5.62 5.26 21.61
N PRO A 66 -4.67 5.56 22.51
CA PRO A 66 -4.81 6.67 23.44
C PRO A 66 -5.06 7.98 22.69
N GLY A 67 -5.97 8.82 23.19
CA GLY A 67 -6.22 10.15 22.64
C GLY A 67 -7.05 10.21 21.35
N VAL A 68 -7.63 9.10 20.88
CA VAL A 68 -8.58 9.13 19.76
C VAL A 68 -9.92 9.68 20.23
N VAL A 69 -10.31 10.83 19.68
CA VAL A 69 -11.56 11.53 20.05
C VAL A 69 -12.65 11.31 19.01
N ASP A 70 -12.31 11.33 17.71
CA ASP A 70 -13.27 11.22 16.61
C ASP A 70 -12.89 10.11 15.63
N ASP A 71 -13.80 9.16 15.48
CA ASP A 71 -13.71 8.06 14.53
C ASP A 71 -14.65 8.30 13.34
N PRO A 72 -14.26 7.92 12.11
CA PRO A 72 -15.23 7.78 11.03
C PRO A 72 -16.41 6.90 11.46
N ALA A 73 -17.58 7.13 10.85
CA ALA A 73 -18.73 6.27 11.07
C ALA A 73 -18.35 4.80 10.82
N ARG A 74 -18.87 3.88 11.65
CA ARG A 74 -18.67 2.42 11.54
C ARG A 74 -17.24 1.92 11.83
N VAL A 75 -16.40 2.71 12.47
CA VAL A 75 -15.17 2.21 13.09
C VAL A 75 -15.47 1.60 14.47
N VAL A 76 -15.01 0.37 14.68
CA VAL A 76 -15.15 -0.39 15.91
C VAL A 76 -13.79 -0.51 16.59
N ARG A 77 -13.60 0.27 17.65
CA ARG A 77 -12.37 0.25 18.44
C ARG A 77 -12.32 -0.93 19.39
N VAL A 78 -11.46 -1.89 19.06
CA VAL A 78 -11.17 -3.08 19.85
C VAL A 78 -10.22 -2.71 20.99
N PRO A 79 -10.48 -3.14 22.24
CA PRO A 79 -9.56 -2.93 23.36
C PRO A 79 -8.14 -3.38 23.02
N SER A 80 -7.15 -2.62 23.46
CA SER A 80 -5.74 -2.83 23.10
C SER A 80 -4.82 -2.33 24.19
N VAL A 81 -3.59 -2.84 24.18
CA VAL A 81 -2.48 -2.36 25.01
C VAL A 81 -1.34 -1.89 24.12
N PRO A 82 -0.58 -0.84 24.50
CA PRO A 82 0.63 -0.46 23.78
C PRO A 82 1.63 -1.62 23.75
N ALA A 83 2.31 -1.82 22.63
CA ALA A 83 3.41 -2.78 22.59
C ALA A 83 4.60 -2.22 23.40
N GLY A 84 5.18 -3.02 24.29
CA GLY A 84 6.25 -2.55 25.18
C GLY A 84 7.50 -2.03 24.45
N THR A 85 7.86 -2.67 23.33
CA THR A 85 8.99 -2.23 22.49
C THR A 85 8.63 -1.11 21.52
N TYR A 86 7.33 -0.90 21.22
CA TYR A 86 6.85 0.12 20.30
C TYR A 86 5.50 0.66 20.75
N PRO A 87 5.47 1.68 21.63
CA PRO A 87 4.23 2.23 22.16
C PRO A 87 3.26 2.77 21.09
N GLU A 88 3.81 3.13 19.91
CA GLU A 88 3.06 3.53 18.70
C GLU A 88 2.19 2.40 18.11
N PHE A 89 2.53 1.13 18.37
CA PHE A 89 1.74 -0.03 17.96
C PHE A 89 0.80 -0.46 19.08
N ALA A 90 -0.48 -0.53 18.77
CA ALA A 90 -1.50 -1.03 19.69
C ALA A 90 -1.78 -2.51 19.43
N LEU A 91 -1.54 -3.36 20.44
CA LEU A 91 -1.84 -4.78 20.41
C LEU A 91 -3.31 -4.99 20.76
N ALA A 92 -4.14 -5.22 19.73
CA ALA A 92 -5.55 -5.54 19.91
C ALA A 92 -5.75 -6.81 20.74
N ILE A 93 -6.74 -6.77 21.64
CA ILE A 93 -7.24 -7.87 22.46
C ILE A 93 -8.66 -8.20 22.00
N PRO A 94 -8.81 -8.93 20.89
CA PRO A 94 -10.11 -9.10 20.21
C PRO A 94 -11.02 -10.15 20.87
N TRP A 95 -10.60 -10.73 21.99
CA TRP A 95 -11.27 -11.85 22.65
C TRP A 95 -12.32 -11.43 23.68
N GLY A 96 -12.50 -10.12 23.90
CA GLY A 96 -13.55 -9.60 24.75
C GLY A 96 -14.95 -9.95 24.22
N ARG A 97 -15.88 -10.29 25.13
CA ARG A 97 -17.27 -10.63 24.77
C ARG A 97 -17.99 -9.52 24.00
N GLY A 98 -17.60 -8.26 24.20
CA GLY A 98 -18.17 -7.10 23.50
C GLY A 98 -17.93 -7.12 21.99
N VAL A 99 -16.69 -7.32 21.56
CA VAL A 99 -16.30 -7.31 20.14
C VAL A 99 -16.99 -8.43 19.36
N ALA A 100 -17.03 -9.64 19.93
CA ALA A 100 -17.71 -10.77 19.31
C ALA A 100 -19.24 -10.57 19.22
N ARG A 101 -19.85 -9.94 20.22
CA ARG A 101 -21.29 -9.62 20.22
C ARG A 101 -21.60 -8.58 19.15
N GLN A 102 -20.79 -7.53 19.05
CA GLN A 102 -20.94 -6.49 18.04
C GLN A 102 -20.78 -7.06 16.64
N ALA A 103 -19.70 -7.82 16.37
CA ALA A 103 -19.50 -8.46 15.07
C ALA A 103 -20.67 -9.37 14.66
N ARG A 104 -21.28 -10.07 15.63
CA ARG A 104 -22.50 -10.87 15.37
C ARG A 104 -23.71 -10.00 15.06
N ALA A 105 -23.93 -8.92 15.82
CA ALA A 105 -25.08 -8.03 15.65
C ALA A 105 -25.08 -7.31 14.30
N LEU A 106 -23.90 -7.05 13.72
CA LEU A 106 -23.77 -6.42 12.41
C LEU A 106 -24.21 -7.33 11.25
N ALA A 107 -24.29 -8.65 11.48
CA ALA A 107 -24.64 -9.64 10.46
C ALA A 107 -23.82 -9.48 9.16
N LEU A 108 -22.49 -9.40 9.31
CA LEU A 108 -21.56 -9.22 8.19
C LEU A 108 -21.68 -10.37 7.18
N ASP A 109 -21.62 -10.04 5.90
CA ASP A 109 -21.62 -10.99 4.78
C ASP A 109 -20.21 -11.45 4.41
N VAL A 110 -19.20 -10.60 4.66
CA VAL A 110 -17.79 -10.88 4.41
C VAL A 110 -16.92 -10.38 5.56
N PHE A 111 -15.99 -11.22 6.00
CA PHE A 111 -14.94 -10.87 6.95
C PHE A 111 -13.62 -10.73 6.18
N HIS A 112 -13.01 -9.55 6.21
CA HIS A 112 -11.77 -9.29 5.49
C HIS A 112 -10.63 -8.97 6.47
N ALA A 113 -9.66 -9.86 6.61
CA ALA A 113 -8.47 -9.65 7.43
C ALA A 113 -7.35 -8.95 6.64
N HIS A 114 -6.66 -8.02 7.29
CA HIS A 114 -5.49 -7.32 6.73
C HIS A 114 -4.17 -7.72 7.42
N HIS A 115 -4.24 -8.58 8.43
CA HIS A 115 -3.08 -9.10 9.16
C HIS A 115 -3.31 -10.56 9.56
N PRO A 116 -2.28 -11.44 9.59
CA PRO A 116 -2.42 -12.84 9.97
C PRO A 116 -2.34 -13.07 11.49
N PHE A 117 -2.18 -12.01 12.29
CA PHE A 117 -2.11 -12.02 13.75
C PHE A 117 -3.15 -11.11 14.38
N LEU A 118 -3.40 -11.27 15.68
CA LEU A 118 -4.35 -10.51 16.49
C LEU A 118 -5.77 -10.47 15.88
N LEU A 119 -6.14 -9.39 15.19
CA LEU A 119 -7.46 -9.24 14.60
C LEU A 119 -7.72 -10.19 13.41
N GLY A 120 -6.69 -10.70 12.73
CA GLY A 120 -6.85 -11.74 11.71
C GLY A 120 -7.47 -13.03 12.22
N PRO A 121 -6.84 -13.70 13.22
CA PRO A 121 -7.41 -14.88 13.87
C PRO A 121 -8.81 -14.63 14.47
N ALA A 122 -9.09 -13.41 14.96
CA ALA A 122 -10.41 -13.05 15.43
C ALA A 122 -11.44 -13.00 14.29
N ALA A 123 -11.12 -12.32 13.18
CA ALA A 123 -11.94 -12.28 11.97
C ALA A 123 -12.26 -13.69 11.48
N ARG A 124 -11.25 -14.57 11.41
CA ARG A 124 -11.42 -15.98 11.03
C ARG A 124 -12.39 -16.71 11.94
N ARG A 125 -12.28 -16.52 13.26
CA ARG A 125 -13.17 -17.16 14.23
C ARG A 125 -14.60 -16.63 14.11
N PHE A 126 -14.78 -15.33 13.86
CA PHE A 126 -16.10 -14.73 13.68
C PHE A 126 -16.75 -15.18 12.36
N ALA A 127 -15.99 -15.19 11.26
CA ALA A 127 -16.41 -15.70 9.96
C ALA A 127 -16.93 -17.15 10.05
N ARG A 128 -16.14 -18.04 10.66
CA ARG A 128 -16.53 -19.45 10.87
C ARG A 128 -17.81 -19.61 11.69
N ARG A 129 -18.02 -18.76 12.70
CA ARG A 129 -19.25 -18.80 13.51
C ARG A 129 -20.47 -18.27 12.79
N ALA A 130 -20.28 -17.28 11.94
CA ALA A 130 -21.34 -16.71 11.12
C ALA A 130 -21.67 -17.58 9.89
N GLY A 131 -20.83 -18.57 9.56
CA GLY A 131 -20.96 -19.32 8.31
C GLY A 131 -20.71 -18.46 7.09
N ARG A 132 -19.80 -17.47 7.21
CA ARG A 132 -19.51 -16.45 6.18
C ARG A 132 -18.03 -16.52 5.76
N PRO A 133 -17.70 -16.06 4.54
CA PRO A 133 -16.33 -16.11 4.03
C PRO A 133 -15.36 -15.23 4.81
N LEU A 134 -14.13 -15.73 4.93
CA LEU A 134 -12.93 -14.98 5.30
C LEU A 134 -12.10 -14.69 4.05
N VAL A 135 -11.91 -13.40 3.75
CA VAL A 135 -10.92 -12.93 2.77
C VAL A 135 -9.70 -12.39 3.51
N PHE A 136 -8.50 -12.55 2.95
CA PHE A 136 -7.27 -12.05 3.54
C PHE A 136 -6.45 -11.28 2.52
N THR A 137 -6.08 -10.03 2.80
CA THR A 137 -5.09 -9.31 1.99
C THR A 137 -3.68 -9.47 2.58
N TYR A 138 -2.73 -9.89 1.76
CA TYR A 138 -1.32 -10.02 2.13
C TYR A 138 -0.56 -8.71 1.93
N HIS A 139 -0.53 -7.84 2.94
CA HIS A 139 0.09 -6.51 2.83
C HIS A 139 1.60 -6.46 3.02
N THR A 140 2.16 -7.37 3.82
CA THR A 140 3.50 -7.20 4.40
C THR A 140 4.31 -8.49 4.34
N ARG A 141 5.58 -8.35 3.98
CA ARG A 141 6.60 -9.40 4.11
C ARG A 141 7.08 -9.50 5.56
N TYR A 142 6.28 -10.14 6.41
CA TYR A 142 6.50 -10.20 7.86
C TYR A 142 7.89 -10.73 8.24
N GLU A 143 8.50 -11.58 7.42
CA GLU A 143 9.87 -12.06 7.62
C GLU A 143 10.90 -10.93 7.60
N LYS A 144 10.67 -9.82 6.89
CA LYS A 144 11.61 -8.69 6.85
C LYS A 144 11.55 -7.79 8.09
N TYR A 145 10.57 -8.01 8.97
CA TYR A 145 10.32 -7.20 10.17
C TYR A 145 10.84 -7.87 11.47
N ALA A 146 11.57 -8.98 11.37
CA ALA A 146 12.10 -9.68 12.54
C ALA A 146 13.09 -8.84 13.38
N HIS A 147 13.69 -7.80 12.80
CA HIS A 147 14.58 -6.87 13.49
C HIS A 147 13.88 -6.01 14.56
N TYR A 148 12.54 -5.99 14.58
CA TYR A 148 11.77 -5.32 15.63
C TYR A 148 11.63 -6.17 16.91
N VAL A 149 12.00 -7.45 16.90
CA VAL A 149 11.84 -8.37 18.03
C VAL A 149 13.22 -8.72 18.63
N PRO A 150 13.41 -8.65 19.97
CA PRO A 150 14.70 -8.92 20.63
C PRO A 150 15.01 -10.42 20.76
N VAL A 151 14.71 -11.22 19.73
CA VAL A 151 14.90 -12.69 19.68
C VAL A 151 15.73 -13.04 18.44
N THR A 152 16.30 -14.24 18.38
CA THR A 152 17.09 -14.72 17.23
C THR A 152 16.33 -14.52 15.92
N ARG A 153 16.90 -13.67 15.06
CA ARG A 153 16.28 -13.19 13.82
C ARG A 153 15.73 -14.34 12.97
N THR A 154 16.54 -15.35 12.69
CA THR A 154 16.17 -16.48 11.82
C THR A 154 14.93 -17.25 12.30
N LEU A 155 14.78 -17.43 13.62
CA LEU A 155 13.63 -18.13 14.19
C LEU A 155 12.35 -17.30 14.07
N VAL A 156 12.45 -16.00 14.32
CA VAL A 156 11.32 -15.06 14.19
C VAL A 156 10.89 -14.94 12.73
N GLU A 157 11.85 -14.87 11.79
CA GLU A 157 11.57 -14.84 10.34
C GLU A 157 10.83 -16.10 9.90
N ALA A 158 11.32 -17.28 10.27
CA ALA A 158 10.67 -18.55 9.94
C ALA A 158 9.28 -18.69 10.57
N ALA A 159 9.12 -18.25 11.83
CA ALA A 159 7.84 -18.28 12.52
C ALA A 159 6.82 -17.32 11.86
N ALA A 160 7.23 -16.10 11.53
CA ALA A 160 6.40 -15.11 10.87
C ALA A 160 5.94 -15.59 9.49
N LEU A 161 6.86 -16.17 8.71
CA LEU A 161 6.58 -16.76 7.41
C LEU A 161 5.62 -17.95 7.50
N GLY A 162 5.86 -18.87 8.45
CA GLY A 162 5.01 -20.02 8.68
C GLY A 162 3.59 -19.63 9.13
N LEU A 163 3.49 -18.64 10.02
CA LEU A 163 2.20 -18.14 10.51
C LEU A 163 1.40 -17.47 9.40
N SER A 164 2.03 -16.58 8.61
CA SER A 164 1.36 -15.87 7.52
C SER A 164 0.89 -16.82 6.43
N THR A 165 1.72 -17.80 6.06
CA THR A 165 1.39 -18.85 5.08
C THR A 165 0.22 -19.70 5.57
N ARG A 166 0.27 -20.18 6.82
CA ARG A 166 -0.82 -20.98 7.41
C ARG A 166 -2.12 -20.19 7.51
N PHE A 167 -2.05 -18.88 7.78
CA PHE A 167 -3.24 -18.04 7.82
C PHE A 167 -3.84 -17.87 6.42
N ALA A 168 -3.02 -17.56 5.41
CA ALA A 168 -3.44 -17.45 4.02
C ALA A 168 -4.09 -18.74 3.50
N ALA A 169 -3.49 -19.91 3.80
CA ALA A 169 -4.03 -21.22 3.42
C ALA A 169 -5.38 -21.55 4.09
N ARG A 170 -5.78 -20.81 5.12
CA ARG A 170 -7.03 -21.02 5.87
C ARG A 170 -8.09 -19.95 5.59
N ALA A 171 -7.83 -19.04 4.66
CA ALA A 171 -8.81 -18.10 4.14
C ALA A 171 -9.60 -18.72 2.99
N ASP A 172 -10.82 -18.22 2.75
CA ASP A 172 -11.66 -18.64 1.62
C ASP A 172 -11.21 -17.98 0.31
N ALA A 173 -10.50 -16.84 0.40
CA ALA A 173 -9.76 -16.21 -0.68
C ALA A 173 -8.64 -15.32 -0.13
N VAL A 174 -7.60 -15.10 -0.94
CA VAL A 174 -6.48 -14.22 -0.63
C VAL A 174 -6.34 -13.16 -1.72
N LEU A 175 -6.18 -11.90 -1.30
CA LEU A 175 -5.78 -10.80 -2.17
C LEU A 175 -4.27 -10.60 -2.03
N ALA A 176 -3.54 -10.76 -3.13
CA ALA A 176 -2.13 -10.42 -3.23
C ALA A 176 -2.00 -9.06 -3.92
N PRO A 177 -1.14 -8.14 -3.44
CA PRO A 177 -0.92 -6.86 -4.10
C PRO A 177 -0.27 -7.00 -5.47
N SER A 178 0.29 -8.18 -5.76
CA SER A 178 1.07 -8.43 -6.94
C SER A 178 1.08 -9.87 -7.43
N GLY A 179 1.47 -10.04 -8.70
CA GLY A 179 1.78 -11.34 -9.29
C GLY A 179 2.93 -12.04 -8.56
N LEU A 180 4.00 -11.30 -8.22
CA LEU A 180 5.14 -11.86 -7.50
C LEU A 180 4.74 -12.38 -6.11
N VAL A 181 3.95 -11.62 -5.35
CA VAL A 181 3.47 -12.06 -4.03
C VAL A 181 2.51 -13.26 -4.17
N ARG A 182 1.65 -13.27 -5.19
CA ARG A 182 0.79 -14.45 -5.49
C ARG A 182 1.67 -15.69 -5.70
N ASP A 183 2.68 -15.60 -6.55
CA ASP A 183 3.53 -16.74 -6.92
C ASP A 183 4.37 -17.21 -5.72
N GLN A 184 4.86 -16.27 -4.90
CA GLN A 184 5.50 -16.60 -3.63
C GLN A 184 4.57 -17.32 -2.66
N LEU A 185 3.30 -16.90 -2.53
CA LEU A 185 2.33 -17.59 -1.68
C LEU A 185 2.02 -19.00 -2.21
N ARG A 186 1.90 -19.18 -3.52
CA ARG A 186 1.73 -20.50 -4.14
C ARG A 186 2.93 -21.41 -3.90
N ALA A 187 4.15 -20.90 -4.09
CA ALA A 187 5.38 -21.64 -3.81
C ALA A 187 5.51 -22.06 -2.34
N ARG A 188 4.91 -21.30 -1.41
CA ARG A 188 4.83 -21.63 0.02
C ARG A 188 3.71 -22.63 0.38
N GLY A 189 2.96 -23.12 -0.60
CA GLY A 189 1.90 -24.11 -0.40
C GLY A 189 0.52 -23.53 -0.06
N VAL A 190 0.27 -22.23 -0.35
CA VAL A 190 -1.08 -21.67 -0.19
C VAL A 190 -1.99 -22.20 -1.30
N THR A 191 -2.93 -23.07 -0.92
CA THR A 191 -3.91 -23.68 -1.85
C THR A 191 -5.16 -22.84 -2.04
N ALA A 192 -5.50 -21.97 -1.08
CA ALA A 192 -6.62 -21.04 -1.19
C ALA A 192 -6.55 -20.22 -2.50
N PRO A 193 -7.68 -19.85 -3.12
CA PRO A 193 -7.69 -18.96 -4.28
C PRO A 193 -6.96 -17.65 -3.98
N VAL A 194 -5.98 -17.29 -4.82
CA VAL A 194 -5.19 -16.06 -4.68
C VAL A 194 -5.41 -15.18 -5.90
N ALA A 195 -6.05 -14.03 -5.71
CA ALA A 195 -6.29 -13.03 -6.74
C ALA A 195 -5.27 -11.88 -6.62
N VAL A 196 -4.78 -11.37 -7.75
CA VAL A 196 -3.91 -10.19 -7.78
C VAL A 196 -4.78 -8.94 -7.77
N VAL A 197 -4.79 -8.24 -6.64
CA VAL A 197 -5.54 -7.00 -6.42
C VAL A 197 -4.59 -6.01 -5.74
N PRO A 198 -3.88 -5.19 -6.53
CA PRO A 198 -3.08 -4.09 -6.00
C PRO A 198 -3.97 -3.12 -5.21
N THR A 199 -3.39 -2.49 -4.19
CA THR A 199 -4.00 -1.32 -3.55
C THR A 199 -4.10 -0.21 -4.59
N GLY A 200 -5.30 0.33 -4.76
CA GLY A 200 -5.56 1.40 -5.70
C GLY A 200 -5.19 2.77 -5.16
N VAL A 201 -5.01 3.69 -6.10
CA VAL A 201 -4.74 5.11 -5.92
C VAL A 201 -5.98 5.86 -6.37
N ASP A 202 -6.40 6.85 -5.58
CA ASP A 202 -7.45 7.78 -5.96
C ASP A 202 -6.93 8.68 -7.10
N LEU A 203 -7.23 8.31 -8.34
CA LEU A 203 -6.75 9.02 -9.54
C LEU A 203 -7.46 10.36 -9.77
N THR A 204 -8.52 10.67 -9.02
CA THR A 204 -9.14 12.00 -9.03
C THR A 204 -8.29 12.99 -8.23
N ARG A 205 -7.65 12.50 -7.17
CA ARG A 205 -6.75 13.25 -6.29
C ARG A 205 -5.31 13.25 -6.79
N PHE A 206 -4.75 12.07 -7.03
CA PHE A 206 -3.41 11.90 -7.56
C PHE A 206 -3.49 11.91 -9.08
N ARG A 207 -3.20 13.08 -9.64
CA ARG A 207 -3.22 13.33 -11.08
C ARG A 207 -2.18 14.38 -11.45
N PRO A 208 -1.74 14.43 -12.72
CA PRO A 208 -0.92 15.52 -13.18
C PRO A 208 -1.60 16.86 -12.91
N GLY A 209 -0.81 17.88 -12.57
CA GLY A 209 -1.30 19.21 -12.22
C GLY A 209 -0.29 20.28 -12.62
N ASP A 210 -0.64 21.54 -12.36
CA ASP A 210 0.26 22.67 -12.61
C ASP A 210 1.43 22.64 -11.61
N ARG A 211 2.62 22.30 -12.12
CA ARG A 211 3.89 22.25 -11.37
C ARG A 211 4.20 23.58 -10.68
N LEU A 212 3.96 24.72 -11.33
CA LEU A 212 4.27 26.03 -10.77
C LEU A 212 3.27 26.41 -9.67
N ALA A 213 1.99 26.08 -9.84
CA ALA A 213 1.00 26.24 -8.78
C ALA A 213 1.34 25.39 -7.55
N ALA A 214 1.67 24.12 -7.75
CA ALA A 214 2.07 23.22 -6.66
C ALA A 214 3.34 23.71 -5.93
N ARG A 215 4.34 24.22 -6.68
CA ARG A 215 5.53 24.84 -6.09
C ARG A 215 5.20 26.07 -5.26
N ARG A 216 4.32 26.95 -5.75
CA ARG A 216 3.86 28.13 -4.98
C ARG A 216 3.13 27.74 -3.70
N GLU A 217 2.24 26.75 -3.77
CA GLU A 217 1.53 26.21 -2.58
C GLU A 217 2.51 25.72 -1.51
N LEU A 218 3.60 25.08 -1.94
CA LEU A 218 4.61 24.51 -1.07
C LEU A 218 5.75 25.49 -0.69
N GLY A 219 5.74 26.72 -1.22
CA GLY A 219 6.81 27.71 -1.00
C GLY A 219 8.15 27.34 -1.65
N LEU A 220 8.12 26.69 -2.81
CA LEU A 220 9.29 26.16 -3.53
C LEU A 220 9.66 27.01 -4.75
N GLY A 221 10.95 27.06 -5.09
CA GLY A 221 11.46 27.79 -6.25
C GLY A 221 10.97 27.20 -7.59
N ALA A 222 10.66 28.07 -8.56
CA ALA A 222 10.01 27.68 -9.81
C ALA A 222 10.90 26.84 -10.75
N ASP A 223 12.22 27.08 -10.75
CA ASP A 223 13.11 26.56 -11.80
C ASP A 223 14.08 25.47 -11.32
N ASP A 224 14.24 25.29 -10.01
CA ASP A 224 15.18 24.33 -9.45
C ASP A 224 14.72 22.87 -9.74
N PRO A 225 15.63 21.96 -10.14
CA PRO A 225 15.33 20.54 -10.19
C PRO A 225 14.92 20.03 -8.79
N LEU A 226 13.70 19.50 -8.68
CA LEU A 226 13.18 19.00 -7.41
C LEU A 226 13.12 17.48 -7.42
N LEU A 227 13.88 16.87 -6.52
CA LEU A 227 13.81 15.45 -6.22
C LEU A 227 12.95 15.25 -4.98
N LEU A 228 12.10 14.23 -5.03
CA LEU A 228 11.16 13.92 -3.96
C LEU A 228 11.35 12.50 -3.45
N TYR A 229 11.32 12.35 -2.14
CA TYR A 229 11.10 11.09 -1.45
C TYR A 229 9.83 11.23 -0.58
N VAL A 230 8.95 10.24 -0.65
CA VAL A 230 7.78 10.12 0.23
C VAL A 230 7.80 8.74 0.88
N GLY A 231 7.76 8.68 2.20
CA GLY A 231 7.71 7.41 2.90
C GLY A 231 8.18 7.48 4.35
N ARG A 232 8.08 6.32 5.01
CA ARG A 232 8.60 6.11 6.36
C ARG A 232 10.13 6.26 6.38
N LEU A 233 10.66 7.00 7.35
CA LEU A 233 12.09 7.17 7.53
C LEU A 233 12.63 6.08 8.46
N ASP A 234 12.47 4.83 8.03
CA ASP A 234 12.90 3.64 8.76
C ASP A 234 13.93 2.85 7.96
N ARG A 235 14.68 2.00 8.65
CA ARG A 235 15.84 1.30 8.10
C ARG A 235 15.53 0.49 6.84
N GLU A 236 14.36 -0.14 6.77
CA GLU A 236 13.98 -0.95 5.61
C GLU A 236 13.76 -0.14 4.31
N LYS A 237 13.63 1.18 4.40
CA LYS A 237 13.39 2.07 3.27
C LYS A 237 14.66 2.64 2.64
N SER A 238 15.82 2.37 3.24
CA SER A 238 17.15 2.73 2.71
C SER A 238 17.28 4.22 2.34
N VAL A 239 16.73 5.12 3.17
CA VAL A 239 16.71 6.56 2.88
C VAL A 239 18.11 7.18 2.95
N ASP A 240 19.03 6.59 3.71
CA ASP A 240 20.45 6.91 3.71
C ASP A 240 21.03 6.84 2.29
N ARG A 241 20.64 5.84 1.50
CA ARG A 241 21.04 5.71 0.09
C ARG A 241 20.49 6.84 -0.78
N VAL A 242 19.26 7.31 -0.51
CA VAL A 242 18.68 8.48 -1.20
C VAL A 242 19.52 9.73 -0.91
N LEU A 243 19.94 9.93 0.34
CA LEU A 243 20.80 11.06 0.72
C LEU A 243 22.17 11.00 0.03
N LEU A 244 22.81 9.82 0.02
CA LEU A 244 24.08 9.60 -0.66
C LEU A 244 23.99 9.78 -2.19
N ALA A 245 22.87 9.36 -2.79
CA ALA A 245 22.62 9.59 -4.21
C ALA A 245 22.46 11.10 -4.47
N PHE A 246 21.70 11.80 -3.64
CA PHE A 246 21.47 13.23 -3.79
C PHE A 246 22.75 14.05 -3.62
N GLU A 247 23.67 13.67 -2.73
CA GLU A 247 24.98 14.33 -2.62
C GLU A 247 25.70 14.38 -3.97
N ARG A 248 25.69 13.27 -4.73
CA ARG A 248 26.27 13.19 -6.07
C ARG A 248 25.49 14.02 -7.09
N ILE A 249 24.16 13.92 -7.06
CA ILE A 249 23.28 14.71 -7.94
C ILE A 249 23.55 16.20 -7.75
N ALA A 250 23.65 16.66 -6.51
CA ALA A 250 23.85 18.05 -6.16
C ALA A 250 25.28 18.57 -6.43
N GLY A 251 26.24 17.66 -6.63
CA GLY A 251 27.58 17.98 -7.16
C GLY A 251 27.56 18.26 -8.66
N THR A 252 26.70 17.57 -9.42
CA THR A 252 26.54 17.77 -10.88
C THR A 252 25.51 18.85 -11.23
N LEU A 253 24.44 18.97 -10.43
CA LEU A 253 23.33 19.90 -10.60
C LEU A 253 23.24 20.82 -9.38
N PRO A 254 23.98 21.96 -9.34
CA PRO A 254 24.11 22.76 -8.14
C PRO A 254 22.79 23.38 -7.62
N SER A 255 21.80 23.59 -8.48
CA SER A 255 20.47 24.09 -8.10
C SER A 255 19.51 23.00 -7.63
N ALA A 256 19.85 21.71 -7.75
CA ALA A 256 18.96 20.63 -7.37
C ALA A 256 18.65 20.63 -5.86
N ARG A 257 17.41 20.31 -5.51
CA ARG A 257 16.93 20.20 -4.12
C ARG A 257 16.28 18.83 -3.87
N LEU A 258 16.46 18.29 -2.68
CA LEU A 258 15.80 17.07 -2.22
C LEU A 258 14.81 17.38 -1.10
N TRP A 259 13.57 16.93 -1.27
CA TRP A 259 12.56 16.93 -0.22
C TRP A 259 12.22 15.53 0.25
N LEU A 260 12.28 15.31 1.56
CA LEU A 260 11.85 14.09 2.22
C LEU A 260 10.56 14.35 2.98
N VAL A 261 9.47 13.69 2.57
CA VAL A 261 8.16 13.77 3.22
C VAL A 261 7.89 12.46 3.97
N GLY A 262 7.69 12.57 5.27
CA GLY A 262 7.46 11.46 6.18
C GLY A 262 8.35 11.51 7.42
N GLN A 263 8.22 10.48 8.26
CA GLN A 263 8.94 10.33 9.52
C GLN A 263 9.14 8.83 9.81
N GLY A 264 10.05 8.50 10.72
CA GLY A 264 10.35 7.14 11.16
C GLY A 264 11.47 7.14 12.20
N LYS A 265 11.90 5.95 12.61
CA LYS A 265 12.90 5.77 13.68
C LYS A 265 14.27 6.32 13.32
N GLU A 266 14.59 6.33 12.03
CA GLU A 266 15.86 6.84 11.52
C GLU A 266 15.82 8.36 11.26
N SER A 267 14.70 9.06 11.53
CA SER A 267 14.58 10.50 11.22
C SER A 267 15.73 11.33 11.75
N GLU A 268 16.10 11.19 13.03
CA GLU A 268 17.21 11.95 13.60
C GLU A 268 18.58 11.55 13.02
N ALA A 269 18.79 10.26 12.78
CA ALA A 269 20.04 9.75 12.21
C ALA A 269 20.23 10.26 10.78
N LEU A 270 19.16 10.27 9.98
CA LEU A 270 19.13 10.78 8.61
C LEU A 270 19.31 12.30 8.56
N GLN A 271 18.72 13.06 9.49
CA GLN A 271 18.96 14.50 9.61
C GLN A 271 20.44 14.79 9.93
N ARG A 272 21.04 14.03 10.86
CA ARG A 272 22.48 14.15 11.15
C ARG A 272 23.35 13.77 9.95
N LEU A 273 22.94 12.77 9.17
CA LEU A 273 23.63 12.39 7.94
C LEU A 273 23.55 13.50 6.87
N ALA A 274 22.35 14.06 6.65
CA ALA A 274 22.14 15.17 5.73
C ALA A 274 22.94 16.42 6.14
N ALA A 275 22.99 16.76 7.43
CA ALA A 275 23.75 17.91 7.93
C ALA A 275 25.26 17.78 7.72
N ARG A 276 25.81 16.57 7.66
CA ARG A 276 27.23 16.32 7.34
C ARG A 276 27.53 16.26 5.85
N SER A 277 26.50 16.15 5.00
CA SER A 277 26.69 16.11 3.55
C SER A 277 27.08 17.51 3.04
N PRO A 278 28.02 17.62 2.08
CA PRO A 278 28.27 18.87 1.35
C PRO A 278 27.02 19.47 0.70
N ALA A 279 25.97 18.66 0.46
CA ALA A 279 24.69 19.10 -0.07
C ALA A 279 23.64 19.41 1.01
N GLY A 280 23.99 19.41 2.30
CA GLY A 280 23.05 19.51 3.42
C GLY A 280 22.07 20.68 3.36
N ALA A 281 22.52 21.86 2.91
CA ALA A 281 21.68 23.05 2.76
C ALA A 281 20.58 22.91 1.66
N ARG A 282 20.60 21.82 0.88
CA ARG A 282 19.66 21.53 -0.21
C ARG A 282 18.80 20.28 0.08
N ILE A 283 18.91 19.72 1.29
CA ILE A 283 18.15 18.56 1.76
C ILE A 283 17.14 19.04 2.81
N TYR A 284 15.86 18.84 2.52
CA TYR A 284 14.76 19.34 3.35
C TYR A 284 13.90 18.20 3.87
N PHE A 285 13.58 18.25 5.17
CA PHE A 285 12.67 17.30 5.82
C PHE A 285 11.33 17.99 6.07
N ALA A 286 10.30 17.60 5.33
CA ALA A 286 8.97 18.14 5.52
C ALA A 286 8.30 17.57 6.78
N GLY A 287 8.69 16.37 7.22
CA GLY A 287 7.96 15.61 8.24
C GLY A 287 6.67 15.00 7.68
N VAL A 288 5.76 14.56 8.55
CA VAL A 288 4.50 13.92 8.13
C VAL A 288 3.56 14.95 7.48
N ARG A 289 2.92 14.56 6.38
CA ARG A 289 1.87 15.33 5.72
C ARG A 289 0.61 14.48 5.59
N GLU A 290 -0.54 15.14 5.62
CA GLU A 290 -1.81 14.49 5.32
C GLU A 290 -1.75 13.88 3.92
N HIS A 291 -2.24 12.65 3.79
CA HIS A 291 -2.23 11.92 2.51
C HIS A 291 -2.92 12.71 1.39
N ALA A 292 -4.00 13.43 1.72
CA ALA A 292 -4.72 14.29 0.80
C ALA A 292 -3.86 15.43 0.21
N ARG A 293 -2.82 15.87 0.93
CA ARG A 293 -1.92 16.97 0.53
C ARG A 293 -0.68 16.48 -0.24
N LEU A 294 -0.48 15.17 -0.38
CA LEU A 294 0.70 14.63 -1.05
C LEU A 294 0.70 14.85 -2.57
N ALA A 295 -0.48 15.02 -3.19
CA ALA A 295 -0.57 15.28 -4.62
C ALA A 295 0.25 16.51 -5.06
N ALA A 296 0.22 17.60 -4.29
CA ALA A 296 0.99 18.80 -4.56
C ALA A 296 2.51 18.52 -4.56
N TRP A 297 3.00 17.68 -3.65
CA TRP A 297 4.42 17.29 -3.62
C TRP A 297 4.82 16.54 -4.88
N TYR A 298 4.01 15.56 -5.30
CA TYR A 298 4.26 14.81 -6.51
C TYR A 298 4.21 15.68 -7.77
N GLN A 299 3.28 16.64 -7.84
CA GLN A 299 3.13 17.57 -8.96
C GLN A 299 4.28 18.59 -9.05
N ALA A 300 4.84 19.00 -7.91
CA ALA A 300 5.95 19.95 -7.83
C ALA A 300 7.31 19.34 -8.24
N ALA A 301 7.45 18.03 -8.06
CA ALA A 301 8.70 17.29 -8.28
C ALA A 301 8.99 17.01 -9.76
N ASP A 302 10.27 16.79 -10.05
CA ASP A 302 10.78 16.42 -11.38
C ASP A 302 11.25 14.96 -11.44
N CYS A 303 11.66 14.41 -10.30
CA CYS A 303 12.07 13.01 -10.15
C CYS A 303 11.69 12.47 -8.77
N PHE A 304 11.09 11.28 -8.72
CA PHE A 304 10.87 10.56 -7.47
C PHE A 304 12.02 9.60 -7.19
N LEU A 305 12.68 9.70 -6.03
CA LEU A 305 13.75 8.78 -5.63
C LEU A 305 13.21 7.72 -4.67
N PHE A 306 13.51 6.45 -4.95
CA PHE A 306 13.03 5.35 -4.13
C PHE A 306 14.05 4.21 -3.97
N ALA A 307 14.61 4.09 -2.76
CA ALA A 307 15.73 3.20 -2.50
C ALA A 307 15.37 1.87 -1.81
N SER A 308 14.10 1.64 -1.50
CA SER A 308 13.66 0.47 -0.73
C SER A 308 13.86 -0.83 -1.50
N GLU A 309 14.32 -1.87 -0.80
CA GLU A 309 14.59 -3.19 -1.35
C GLU A 309 13.53 -4.24 -0.98
N THR A 310 12.55 -3.87 -0.14
CA THR A 310 11.67 -4.84 0.52
C THR A 310 10.19 -4.46 0.48
N GLU A 311 9.76 -3.83 -0.62
CA GLU A 311 8.34 -3.52 -0.82
C GLU A 311 7.50 -4.76 -1.17
N THR A 312 6.20 -4.63 -0.93
CA THR A 312 5.17 -5.54 -1.45
C THR A 312 4.46 -4.99 -2.67
N GLN A 313 4.33 -3.66 -2.77
CA GLN A 313 3.73 -2.95 -3.90
C GLN A 313 4.41 -1.61 -4.16
N GLY A 314 4.83 -0.87 -3.12
CA GLY A 314 5.35 0.49 -3.28
C GLY A 314 4.23 1.49 -3.62
N LEU A 315 3.23 1.65 -2.75
CA LEU A 315 2.07 2.54 -3.00
C LEU A 315 2.48 3.98 -3.39
N VAL A 316 3.53 4.52 -2.77
CA VAL A 316 4.06 5.86 -3.09
C VAL A 316 4.65 5.97 -4.51
N LEU A 317 5.11 4.87 -5.10
CA LEU A 317 5.51 4.83 -6.52
C LEU A 317 4.27 4.92 -7.41
N ALA A 318 3.16 4.28 -7.01
CA ALA A 318 1.91 4.32 -7.78
C ALA A 318 1.27 5.71 -7.69
N GLU A 319 1.36 6.37 -6.54
CA GLU A 319 0.95 7.77 -6.36
C GLU A 319 1.81 8.72 -7.20
N ALA A 320 3.14 8.54 -7.22
CA ALA A 320 4.04 9.30 -8.09
C ALA A 320 3.68 9.11 -9.57
N ALA A 321 3.51 7.85 -10.00
CA ALA A 321 3.12 7.49 -11.35
C ALA A 321 1.75 8.09 -11.72
N ALA A 322 0.78 8.05 -10.82
CA ALA A 322 -0.53 8.67 -10.99
C ALA A 322 -0.44 10.19 -11.19
N CYS A 323 0.52 10.87 -10.57
CA CYS A 323 0.78 12.30 -10.82
C CYS A 323 1.65 12.56 -12.07
N GLY A 324 2.02 11.52 -12.81
CA GLY A 324 2.93 11.62 -13.95
C GLY A 324 4.34 12.02 -13.53
N LEU A 325 4.79 11.63 -12.34
CA LEU A 325 6.15 11.83 -11.84
C LEU A 325 6.98 10.56 -12.06
N PRO A 326 7.98 10.56 -12.97
CA PRO A 326 8.83 9.39 -13.17
C PRO A 326 9.69 9.12 -11.94
N ALA A 327 9.85 7.84 -11.63
CA ALA A 327 10.64 7.38 -10.51
C ALA A 327 12.01 6.83 -10.96
N VAL A 328 13.05 7.15 -10.20
CA VAL A 328 14.31 6.42 -10.20
C VAL A 328 14.33 5.58 -8.93
N ALA A 329 14.19 4.27 -9.12
CA ALA A 329 14.00 3.33 -8.03
C ALA A 329 15.05 2.21 -8.05
N VAL A 330 15.25 1.56 -6.91
CA VAL A 330 16.01 0.30 -6.85
C VAL A 330 15.16 -0.82 -7.41
N LEU A 331 15.75 -1.67 -8.25
CA LEU A 331 15.15 -2.89 -8.75
C LEU A 331 14.96 -3.86 -7.59
N ALA A 332 13.72 -3.97 -7.12
CA ALA A 332 13.35 -4.81 -6.01
C ALA A 332 11.89 -5.26 -6.15
N PRO A 333 11.51 -6.35 -5.48
CA PRO A 333 10.12 -6.77 -5.40
C PRO A 333 9.18 -5.60 -5.06
N GLY A 334 8.20 -5.36 -5.92
CA GLY A 334 7.19 -4.32 -5.76
C GLY A 334 7.52 -3.03 -6.53
N SER A 335 8.78 -2.59 -6.58
CA SER A 335 9.13 -1.42 -7.41
C SER A 335 9.09 -1.76 -8.90
N ASP A 336 9.46 -2.97 -9.27
CA ASP A 336 9.41 -3.54 -10.63
C ASP A 336 8.00 -3.75 -11.19
N GLU A 337 7.00 -3.70 -10.31
CA GLU A 337 5.58 -3.81 -10.69
C GLU A 337 4.95 -2.46 -10.99
N VAL A 338 5.49 -1.39 -10.41
CA VAL A 338 4.98 -0.03 -10.56
C VAL A 338 5.84 0.82 -11.50
N VAL A 339 7.10 0.44 -11.69
CA VAL A 339 8.04 1.14 -12.59
C VAL A 339 8.44 0.19 -13.72
N ARG A 340 8.16 0.57 -14.96
CA ARG A 340 8.64 -0.10 -16.17
C ARG A 340 9.94 0.57 -16.56
N ASP A 341 11.05 -0.16 -16.39
CA ASP A 341 12.38 0.36 -16.62
C ASP A 341 12.55 0.90 -18.05
N GLY A 342 13.09 2.11 -18.17
CA GLY A 342 13.25 2.81 -19.44
C GLY A 342 11.98 3.43 -20.02
N GLU A 343 10.79 3.04 -19.54
CA GLU A 343 9.49 3.46 -20.09
C GLU A 343 8.74 4.45 -19.19
N SER A 344 8.44 4.06 -17.94
CA SER A 344 7.73 4.91 -16.96
C SER A 344 8.63 5.44 -15.84
N GLY A 345 9.88 4.98 -15.80
CA GLY A 345 10.91 5.39 -14.86
C GLY A 345 12.18 4.60 -15.12
N ILE A 346 13.08 4.58 -14.13
CA ILE A 346 14.37 3.88 -14.23
C ILE A 346 14.56 2.99 -13.00
N LEU A 347 14.87 1.72 -13.23
CA LEU A 347 15.22 0.76 -12.19
C LEU A 347 16.75 0.58 -12.14
N THR A 348 17.31 0.58 -10.94
CA THR A 348 18.76 0.58 -10.70
C THR A 348 19.18 -0.59 -9.80
N LYS A 349 20.47 -0.95 -9.83
CA LYS A 349 21.00 -2.12 -9.08
C LYS A 349 21.09 -1.94 -7.57
N GLY A 350 20.75 -0.77 -7.03
CA GLY A 350 20.77 -0.54 -5.58
C GLY A 350 21.93 0.27 -5.05
N GLU A 351 22.92 0.69 -5.86
CA GLU A 351 23.96 1.61 -5.36
C GLU A 351 23.53 3.07 -5.44
N ALA A 352 23.94 3.89 -4.46
CA ALA A 352 23.70 5.33 -4.47
C ALA A 352 24.23 6.02 -5.75
N ALA A 353 25.35 5.53 -6.29
CA ALA A 353 25.92 6.03 -7.55
C ALA A 353 24.98 5.78 -8.74
N ALA A 354 24.44 4.57 -8.87
CA ALA A 354 23.51 4.22 -9.95
C ALA A 354 22.20 5.02 -9.86
N LEU A 355 21.66 5.23 -8.65
CA LEU A 355 20.51 6.13 -8.47
C LEU A 355 20.84 7.56 -8.92
N ALA A 356 22.02 8.07 -8.54
CA ALA A 356 22.43 9.42 -8.89
C ALA A 356 22.59 9.59 -10.40
N GLU A 357 23.30 8.68 -11.07
CA GLU A 357 23.51 8.71 -12.52
C GLU A 357 22.19 8.66 -13.30
N ALA A 358 21.29 7.76 -12.91
CA ALA A 358 19.95 7.67 -13.50
C ALA A 358 19.14 8.95 -13.31
N ALA A 359 19.16 9.53 -12.11
CA ALA A 359 18.44 10.77 -11.81
C ALA A 359 19.04 11.98 -12.55
N ILE A 360 20.35 12.10 -12.63
CA ILE A 360 21.04 13.15 -13.41
C ILE A 360 20.65 13.03 -14.89
N GLY A 361 20.76 11.84 -15.46
CA GLY A 361 20.39 11.61 -16.87
C GLY A 361 18.93 11.98 -17.15
N LEU A 362 18.01 11.59 -16.27
CA LEU A 362 16.59 11.95 -16.38
C LEU A 362 16.32 13.46 -16.21
N LEU A 363 17.08 14.14 -15.34
CA LEU A 363 16.93 15.58 -15.12
C LEU A 363 17.51 16.43 -16.26
N LEU A 364 18.56 15.94 -16.92
CA LEU A 364 19.19 16.60 -18.07
C LEU A 364 18.44 16.33 -19.40
N ASP A 365 17.73 15.22 -19.52
CA ASP A 365 16.97 14.85 -20.72
C ASP A 365 15.47 15.19 -20.56
N GLY A 366 15.09 16.39 -20.99
CA GLY A 366 13.73 16.90 -20.88
C GLY A 366 12.70 16.12 -21.72
N GLU A 367 13.08 15.66 -22.91
CA GLU A 367 12.19 14.90 -23.80
C GLU A 367 11.91 13.51 -23.24
N ARG A 368 12.96 12.79 -22.83
CA ARG A 368 12.82 11.48 -22.18
C ARG A 368 12.00 11.60 -20.91
N ARG A 369 12.27 12.62 -20.09
CA ARG A 369 11.48 12.87 -18.89
C ARG A 369 10.01 13.07 -19.24
N ALA A 370 9.68 13.95 -20.18
CA ALA A 370 8.29 14.20 -20.60
C ALA A 370 7.60 12.93 -21.11
N ALA A 371 8.27 12.11 -21.93
CA ALA A 371 7.75 10.82 -22.38
C ALA A 371 7.46 9.87 -21.21
N MET A 372 8.40 9.75 -20.25
CA MET A 372 8.22 8.92 -19.06
C MET A 372 7.06 9.39 -18.18
N ARG A 373 6.82 10.70 -18.05
CA ARG A 373 5.67 11.25 -17.30
C ARG A 373 4.34 10.71 -17.85
N VAL A 374 4.19 10.70 -19.17
CA VAL A 374 2.99 10.18 -19.84
C VAL A 374 2.84 8.68 -19.59
N ARG A 375 3.92 7.91 -19.76
CA ARG A 375 3.90 6.46 -19.55
C ARG A 375 3.63 6.07 -18.10
N ALA A 376 4.19 6.81 -17.14
CA ALA A 376 3.91 6.61 -15.71
C ALA A 376 2.43 6.81 -15.39
N ARG A 377 1.81 7.87 -15.93
CA ARG A 377 0.38 8.10 -15.76
C ARG A 377 -0.46 6.98 -16.36
N GLN A 378 -0.17 6.57 -17.59
CA GLN A 378 -0.89 5.50 -18.28
C GLN A 378 -0.82 4.18 -17.52
N LEU A 379 0.35 3.84 -16.95
CA LEU A 379 0.52 2.65 -16.13
C LEU A 379 -0.33 2.73 -14.86
N ALA A 380 -0.37 3.89 -14.20
CA ALA A 380 -1.20 4.09 -13.00
C ALA A 380 -2.70 3.94 -13.30
N GLU A 381 -3.18 4.49 -14.41
CA GLU A 381 -4.56 4.34 -14.87
C GLU A 381 -4.90 2.88 -15.22
N ALA A 382 -3.96 2.17 -15.86
CA ALA A 382 -4.17 0.79 -16.26
C ALA A 382 -4.23 -0.17 -15.07
N GLU A 383 -3.35 -0.01 -14.08
CA GLU A 383 -3.11 -1.04 -13.05
C GLU A 383 -3.49 -0.64 -11.63
N PHE A 384 -3.44 0.66 -11.31
CA PHE A 384 -3.51 1.15 -9.92
C PHE A 384 -4.71 2.06 -9.66
N ASP A 385 -5.71 2.10 -10.54
CA ASP A 385 -6.97 2.80 -10.25
C ASP A 385 -7.73 2.13 -9.08
N VAL A 386 -8.14 2.93 -8.09
CA VAL A 386 -9.03 2.49 -7.01
C VAL A 386 -10.30 1.82 -7.54
N GLU A 387 -10.88 2.31 -8.63
CA GLU A 387 -12.11 1.71 -9.17
C GLU A 387 -11.88 0.26 -9.62
N ARG A 388 -10.68 -0.05 -10.15
CA ARG A 388 -10.27 -1.39 -10.54
C ARG A 388 -10.01 -2.28 -9.31
N GLN A 389 -9.36 -1.74 -8.27
CA GLN A 389 -9.18 -2.45 -6.99
C GLN A 389 -10.54 -2.88 -6.43
N LEU A 390 -11.49 -1.96 -6.36
CA LEU A 390 -12.81 -2.19 -5.78
C LEU A 390 -13.58 -3.25 -6.56
N THR A 391 -13.58 -3.19 -7.90
CA THR A 391 -14.27 -4.18 -8.74
C THR A 391 -13.69 -5.58 -8.55
N ARG A 392 -12.36 -5.72 -8.63
CA ARG A 392 -11.68 -7.01 -8.39
C ARG A 392 -11.94 -7.54 -6.98
N THR A 393 -11.98 -6.66 -5.97
CA THR A 393 -12.27 -7.04 -4.58
C THR A 393 -13.70 -7.57 -4.43
N LEU A 394 -14.68 -6.89 -5.03
CA LEU A 394 -16.08 -7.30 -5.00
C LEU A 394 -16.32 -8.64 -5.71
N ASP A 395 -15.60 -8.91 -6.80
CA ASP A 395 -15.65 -10.21 -7.46
C ASP A 395 -15.12 -11.33 -6.56
N VAL A 396 -13.98 -11.10 -5.89
CA VAL A 396 -13.45 -12.05 -4.91
C VAL A 396 -14.43 -12.27 -3.75
N TYR A 397 -15.10 -11.22 -3.27
CA TYR A 397 -16.13 -11.36 -2.24
C TYR A 397 -17.31 -12.21 -2.71
N ALA A 398 -17.81 -11.98 -3.92
CA ALA A 398 -18.92 -12.73 -4.50
C ALA A 398 -18.57 -14.22 -4.68
N GLU A 399 -17.39 -14.52 -5.21
CA GLU A 399 -16.90 -15.89 -5.38
C GLU A 399 -16.74 -16.61 -4.03
N ALA A 400 -16.11 -15.95 -3.05
CA ALA A 400 -15.92 -16.53 -1.72
C ALA A 400 -17.27 -16.81 -1.06
N HIS A 401 -18.22 -15.89 -1.19
CA HIS A 401 -19.57 -16.07 -0.66
C HIS A 401 -20.30 -17.25 -1.33
N ALA A 402 -20.23 -17.37 -2.66
CA ALA A 402 -20.84 -18.47 -3.41
C ALA A 402 -20.27 -19.84 -2.97
N ARG A 403 -18.95 -19.94 -2.81
CA ARG A 403 -18.28 -21.16 -2.31
C ARG A 403 -18.73 -21.53 -0.90
N CYS A 404 -18.83 -20.57 0.02
CA CYS A 404 -19.30 -20.83 1.38
C CYS A 404 -20.73 -21.38 1.40
N ARG A 405 -21.64 -20.85 0.56
CA ARG A 405 -23.01 -21.37 0.45
C ARG A 405 -23.05 -22.79 -0.10
N ALA A 406 -22.29 -23.07 -1.17
CA ALA A 406 -22.22 -24.41 -1.75
C ALA A 406 -21.72 -25.46 -0.74
N ALA A 407 -20.67 -25.13 0.02
CA ALA A 407 -20.16 -26.00 1.07
C ALA A 407 -21.14 -26.18 2.25
N ALA A 408 -22.02 -25.21 2.52
CA ALA A 408 -23.07 -25.36 3.53
C ALA A 408 -24.22 -26.26 3.05
N ALA A 409 -24.59 -26.19 1.77
CA ALA A 409 -25.62 -27.02 1.16
C ALA A 409 -25.20 -28.50 1.09
N GLY A 410 -23.98 -28.79 0.64
CA GLY A 410 -23.45 -30.16 0.54
C GLY A 410 -23.14 -30.85 1.87
N ARG A 411 -23.32 -30.18 3.02
CA ARG A 411 -23.25 -30.79 4.36
C ARG A 411 -24.62 -31.17 4.92
N ARG A 412 -25.70 -30.79 4.25
CA ARG A 412 -27.10 -31.02 4.66
C ARG A 412 -27.81 -32.09 3.82
N GLY A 413 -27.23 -32.47 2.68
CA GLY A 413 -27.59 -33.68 1.93
C GLY A 413 -26.53 -34.74 2.19
#